data_AF-A0A447NX24-F1
#
_entry.id   AF-A0A447NX24-F1
#
_cell.length_a   1.000
_cell.length_b   1.000
_cell.length_c   1.000
_cell.angle_alpha   90.00
_cell.angle_beta   90.00
_cell.angle_gamma   90.00
#
_symmetry.space_group_name_H-M   'P 1'
#
loop_
_entity.id
_entity.type
_entity.pdbx_description
1 polymer ?
#
loop_
_entity_poly.entity_id
_entity_poly.type
_entity_poly.pdbx_seq_one_letter_code
_entity_poly.pdbx_strand_id
1 'polypeptide(L)'
;MLVKYYGLVFNKEINGFSPRTEFISNGLFRMTQPKYLNDKGSEARLWPYFNRFSPADYSWAKREHDKIQLNPSYTPSNEELENFFLKPCGSRYGDSFPHMVHREGFKSMDEYDLTQLTKVAEKVNAFLVEALSCHLGILSLSKSDTNELMWTHYASEGQGLAITFNENHPFFNQLPPKDVSYTADKRASLTYYKGMMRINGTPLKKFDNIDSNNPLNIIQSLYGSDIDVFDLSD
;
A
#
# COMPACT_ATOMS: atom_id res chain seq x y z
N MET A 1 17.79 19.65 4.51
CA MET A 1 18.20 19.30 5.88
C MET A 1 17.47 18.02 6.31
N LEU A 2 18.14 17.08 6.98
CA LEU A 2 17.53 15.84 7.47
C LEU A 2 17.50 15.83 8.99
N VAL A 3 16.32 15.72 9.60
CA VAL A 3 16.14 15.85 11.06
C VAL A 3 15.33 14.70 11.64
N LYS A 4 15.73 14.19 12.80
CA LYS A 4 14.95 13.24 13.60
C LYS A 4 14.63 13.82 14.98
N TYR A 5 13.36 13.71 15.36
CA TYR A 5 12.87 14.12 16.68
C TYR A 5 12.80 12.92 17.61
N TYR A 6 13.26 13.11 18.85
CA TYR A 6 13.24 12.13 19.91
C TYR A 6 12.58 12.71 21.15
N GLY A 7 11.47 12.12 21.57
CA GLY A 7 10.83 12.45 22.84
C GLY A 7 11.58 11.94 24.07
N LEU A 8 10.93 12.12 25.20
CA LEU A 8 11.39 11.66 26.49
C LEU A 8 11.16 10.16 26.68
N VAL A 9 12.03 9.54 27.46
CA VAL A 9 11.91 8.17 27.96
C VAL A 9 12.03 8.19 29.48
N PHE A 10 11.27 7.32 30.14
CA PHE A 10 11.37 7.19 31.59
C PHE A 10 12.69 6.51 31.95
N ASN A 11 13.52 7.21 32.72
CA ASN A 11 14.77 6.72 33.25
C ASN A 11 14.57 6.31 34.71
N LYS A 12 14.78 5.01 34.98
CA LYS A 12 14.61 4.40 36.30
C LYS A 12 15.63 4.88 37.32
N GLU A 13 16.84 5.25 36.90
CA GLU A 13 17.93 5.66 37.79
C GLU A 13 17.64 7.04 38.42
N ILE A 14 17.08 7.95 37.64
CA ILE A 14 16.70 9.30 38.09
C ILE A 14 15.22 9.40 38.48
N ASN A 15 14.47 8.29 38.40
CA ASN A 15 13.03 8.22 38.63
C ASN A 15 12.24 9.34 37.92
N GLY A 16 12.54 9.58 36.63
CA GLY A 16 12.02 10.72 35.90
C GLY A 16 12.16 10.58 34.38
N PHE A 17 11.60 11.54 33.64
CA PHE A 17 11.69 11.56 32.19
C PHE A 17 12.97 12.28 31.75
N SER A 18 13.69 11.67 30.81
CA SER A 18 14.89 12.26 30.20
C SER A 18 14.86 12.05 28.69
N PRO A 19 15.51 12.92 27.90
CA PRO A 19 15.57 12.72 26.47
C PRO A 19 16.21 11.38 26.11
N ARG A 20 15.68 10.71 25.08
CA ARG A 20 16.28 9.46 24.60
C ARG A 20 17.65 9.75 23.99
N THR A 21 18.72 9.28 24.64
CA THR A 21 20.12 9.49 24.20
C THR A 21 20.88 8.20 23.89
N GLU A 22 20.21 7.04 23.93
CA GLU A 22 20.81 5.71 23.70
C GLU A 22 21.60 5.61 22.39
N PHE A 23 21.18 6.30 21.33
CA PHE A 23 21.87 6.30 20.04
C PHE A 23 23.28 6.91 20.11
N ILE A 24 23.56 7.77 21.10
CA ILE A 24 24.89 8.34 21.32
C ILE A 24 25.82 7.28 21.92
N SER A 25 25.29 6.47 22.86
CA SER A 25 26.10 5.49 23.57
C SER A 25 26.37 4.23 22.76
N ASN A 26 25.41 3.78 21.94
CA ASN A 26 25.56 2.56 21.15
C ASN A 26 25.79 2.79 19.64
N GLY A 27 25.66 4.03 19.16
CA GLY A 27 25.82 4.36 17.74
C GLY A 27 24.71 3.82 16.83
N LEU A 28 23.59 3.34 17.38
CA LEU A 28 22.51 2.70 16.65
C LEU A 28 21.22 3.53 16.74
N PHE A 29 20.58 3.72 15.59
CA PHE A 29 19.25 4.31 15.50
C PHE A 29 18.19 3.23 15.38
N ARG A 30 17.07 3.41 16.10
CA ARG A 30 15.91 2.53 15.98
C ARG A 30 15.09 2.93 14.75
N MET A 31 14.85 1.95 13.89
CA MET A 31 13.87 2.06 12.81
C MET A 31 12.48 1.60 13.28
N THR A 32 11.45 2.23 12.74
CA THR A 32 10.05 1.90 13.06
C THR A 32 9.54 0.88 12.05
N GLN A 33 8.90 -0.19 12.52
CA GLN A 33 8.23 -1.14 11.62
C GLN A 33 6.94 -0.49 11.06
N PRO A 34 6.59 -0.73 9.78
CA PRO A 34 5.37 -0.23 9.16
C PRO A 34 4.10 -0.31 10.01
N LYS A 35 3.86 -1.41 10.73
CA LYS A 35 2.67 -1.58 11.58
C LYS A 35 2.55 -0.60 12.76
N TYR A 36 3.66 0.02 13.15
CA TYR A 36 3.70 1.01 14.24
C TYR A 36 3.74 2.45 13.74
N LEU A 37 3.66 2.69 12.42
CA LEU A 37 3.50 4.02 11.88
C LEU A 37 2.06 4.51 12.13
N ASN A 38 1.94 5.71 12.70
CA ASN A 38 0.67 6.34 13.06
C ASN A 38 -0.01 7.05 11.87
N ASP A 39 0.18 6.57 10.64
CA ASP A 39 -0.45 7.17 9.47
C ASP A 39 -1.94 6.79 9.43
N LYS A 40 -2.79 7.76 9.81
CA LYS A 40 -4.25 7.64 9.68
C LYS A 40 -4.60 7.52 8.20
N GLY A 41 -4.77 6.28 7.74
CA GLY A 41 -5.01 5.93 6.34
C GLY A 41 -3.88 5.14 5.66
N SER A 42 -2.84 4.75 6.41
CA SER A 42 -1.70 3.87 6.09
C SER A 42 -1.37 3.66 4.60
N GLU A 43 -0.22 4.17 4.18
CA GLU A 43 0.42 3.92 2.89
C GLU A 43 0.67 2.44 2.61
N ALA A 44 0.83 1.64 3.67
CA ALA A 44 1.02 0.19 3.60
C ALA A 44 -0.25 -0.59 3.24
N ARG A 45 -1.40 0.08 3.01
CA ARG A 45 -2.66 -0.57 2.63
C ARG A 45 -3.02 -0.22 1.19
N LEU A 46 -3.52 -1.23 0.48
CA LEU A 46 -4.04 -1.09 -0.87
C LEU A 46 -5.31 -0.23 -0.87
N TRP A 47 -5.46 0.60 -1.90
CA TRP A 47 -6.65 1.41 -2.11
C TRP A 47 -7.71 0.65 -2.92
N PRO A 48 -8.93 0.43 -2.38
CA PRO A 48 -9.95 -0.36 -3.06
C PRO A 48 -10.69 0.43 -4.14
N TYR A 49 -10.85 -0.17 -5.31
CA TYR A 49 -11.70 0.31 -6.40
C TYR A 49 -12.81 -0.72 -6.66
N PHE A 50 -14.06 -0.36 -6.31
CA PHE A 50 -15.23 -1.22 -6.49
C PHE A 50 -16.05 -0.79 -7.70
N ASN A 51 -16.31 -1.72 -8.64
CA ASN A 51 -17.07 -1.48 -9.87
C ASN A 51 -16.56 -0.30 -10.71
N ARG A 52 -15.28 0.04 -10.57
CA ARG A 52 -14.56 1.06 -11.33
C ARG A 52 -13.10 0.67 -11.46
N PHE A 53 -12.40 1.19 -12.45
CA PHE A 53 -10.99 0.90 -12.68
C PHE A 53 -10.08 1.97 -12.08
N SER A 54 -8.93 1.54 -11.57
CA SER A 54 -7.86 2.39 -11.03
C SER A 54 -6.96 2.94 -12.13
N PRO A 55 -6.20 4.02 -11.89
CA PRO A 55 -5.19 4.52 -12.84
C PRO A 55 -4.16 3.45 -13.25
N ALA A 56 -3.80 2.55 -12.32
CA ALA A 56 -2.91 1.44 -12.60
C ALA A 56 -3.53 0.41 -13.57
N ASP A 57 -4.85 0.18 -13.51
CA ASP A 57 -5.55 -0.69 -14.46
C ASP A 57 -5.49 -0.11 -15.88
N TYR A 58 -5.71 1.20 -16.04
CA TYR A 58 -5.56 1.85 -17.34
C TYR A 58 -4.13 1.81 -17.87
N SER A 59 -3.14 2.00 -16.98
CA SER A 59 -1.73 1.92 -17.34
C SER A 59 -1.36 0.50 -17.80
N TRP A 60 -1.83 -0.52 -17.08
CA TRP A 60 -1.68 -1.92 -17.49
C TRP A 60 -2.37 -2.22 -18.82
N ALA A 61 -3.63 -1.81 -18.99
CA ALA A 61 -4.38 -2.02 -20.23
C ALA A 61 -3.69 -1.35 -21.43
N LYS A 62 -3.14 -0.14 -21.23
CA LYS A 62 -2.36 0.55 -22.25
C LYS A 62 -1.10 -0.23 -22.62
N ARG A 63 -0.34 -0.74 -21.63
CA ARG A 63 0.83 -1.61 -21.88
C ARG A 63 0.44 -2.85 -22.70
N GLU A 64 -0.67 -3.50 -22.39
CA GLU A 64 -1.13 -4.68 -23.15
C GLU A 64 -1.59 -4.32 -24.57
N HIS A 65 -2.30 -3.19 -24.72
CA HIS A 65 -2.67 -2.65 -26.02
C HIS A 65 -1.44 -2.36 -26.89
N ASP A 66 -0.42 -1.70 -26.33
CA ASP A 66 0.77 -1.28 -27.07
C ASP A 66 1.60 -2.48 -27.58
N LYS A 67 1.49 -3.65 -26.93
CA LYS A 67 2.12 -4.90 -27.40
C LYS A 67 1.51 -5.43 -28.70
N ILE A 68 0.22 -5.20 -28.92
CA ILE A 68 -0.52 -5.70 -30.09
C ILE A 68 -0.72 -4.62 -31.16
N GLN A 69 -0.44 -3.35 -30.83
CA GLN A 69 -0.65 -2.23 -31.73
C GLN A 69 0.45 -2.16 -32.81
N LEU A 70 0.03 -2.16 -34.08
CA LEU A 70 0.92 -2.07 -35.24
C LEU A 70 1.21 -0.62 -35.65
N ASN A 71 0.35 0.34 -35.27
CA ASN A 71 0.49 1.76 -35.59
C ASN A 71 1.02 2.56 -34.38
N PRO A 72 2.26 3.09 -34.42
CA PRO A 72 2.86 3.84 -33.32
C PRO A 72 2.17 5.16 -32.98
N SER A 73 1.38 5.73 -33.90
CA SER A 73 0.70 7.01 -33.69
C SER A 73 -0.72 6.87 -33.12
N TYR A 74 -1.24 5.65 -33.04
CA TYR A 74 -2.58 5.43 -32.49
C TYR A 74 -2.54 5.43 -30.96
N THR A 75 -3.43 6.20 -30.35
CA THR A 75 -3.63 6.22 -28.89
C THR A 75 -5.05 5.75 -28.59
N PRO A 76 -5.23 4.66 -27.82
CA PRO A 76 -6.55 4.14 -27.49
C PRO A 76 -7.29 5.07 -26.53
N SER A 77 -8.60 5.14 -26.65
CA SER A 77 -9.50 5.77 -25.68
C SER A 77 -9.69 4.88 -24.44
N ASN A 78 -10.11 5.48 -23.32
CA ASN A 78 -10.40 4.72 -22.11
C ASN A 78 -11.52 3.69 -22.31
N GLU A 79 -12.52 4.00 -23.14
CA GLU A 79 -13.62 3.07 -23.42
C GLU A 79 -13.14 1.84 -24.20
N GLU A 80 -12.24 2.04 -25.17
CA GLU A 80 -11.58 0.93 -25.87
C GLU A 80 -10.76 0.08 -24.89
N LEU A 81 -9.91 0.71 -24.07
CA LEU A 81 -9.13 -0.01 -23.06
C LEU A 81 -10.02 -0.83 -22.11
N GLU A 82 -11.13 -0.24 -21.67
CA GLU A 82 -12.08 -0.93 -20.82
C GLU A 82 -12.69 -2.16 -21.50
N ASN A 83 -13.19 -2.00 -22.72
CA ASN A 83 -13.93 -3.05 -23.41
C ASN A 83 -13.01 -4.20 -23.88
N PHE A 84 -11.77 -3.90 -24.25
CA PHE A 84 -10.83 -4.91 -24.75
C PHE A 84 -10.02 -5.60 -23.64
N PHE A 85 -9.70 -4.92 -22.54
CA PHE A 85 -8.74 -5.44 -21.54
C PHE A 85 -9.26 -5.49 -20.10
N LEU A 86 -10.20 -4.61 -19.72
CA LEU A 86 -10.58 -4.45 -18.30
C LEU A 86 -11.91 -5.11 -17.93
N LYS A 87 -12.94 -4.97 -18.76
CA LYS A 87 -14.25 -5.54 -18.52
C LYS A 87 -14.24 -7.05 -18.77
N PRO A 88 -14.90 -7.85 -17.92
CA PRO A 88 -15.09 -9.27 -18.18
C PRO A 88 -15.97 -9.47 -19.42
N CYS A 89 -15.68 -10.52 -20.18
CA CYS A 89 -16.56 -10.99 -21.25
C CYS A 89 -17.63 -11.92 -20.68
N GLY A 90 -18.86 -11.81 -21.19
CA GLY A 90 -19.98 -12.68 -20.82
C GLY A 90 -20.84 -12.17 -19.66
N SER A 91 -21.77 -13.02 -19.21
CA SER A 91 -22.72 -12.71 -18.13
C SER A 91 -22.46 -13.62 -16.94
N ARG A 92 -22.60 -13.09 -15.71
CA ARG A 92 -22.41 -13.89 -14.50
C ARG A 92 -23.67 -14.68 -14.20
N TYR A 93 -23.50 -15.85 -13.58
CA TYR A 93 -24.62 -16.64 -13.10
C TYR A 93 -25.50 -15.86 -12.10
N GLY A 94 -24.89 -15.11 -11.18
CA GLY A 94 -25.64 -14.30 -10.21
C GLY A 94 -26.50 -13.19 -10.85
N ASP A 95 -26.05 -12.64 -11.99
CA ASP A 95 -26.83 -11.64 -12.74
C ASP A 95 -28.02 -12.30 -13.45
N SER A 96 -27.83 -13.52 -13.98
CA SER A 96 -28.86 -14.25 -14.73
C SER A 96 -29.86 -14.96 -13.81
N PHE A 97 -29.44 -15.29 -12.58
CA PHE A 97 -30.22 -16.06 -11.61
C PHE A 97 -30.19 -15.41 -10.22
N PRO A 98 -30.85 -14.25 -10.02
CA PRO A 98 -30.81 -13.52 -8.75
C PRO A 98 -31.28 -14.34 -7.55
N HIS A 99 -32.21 -15.28 -7.75
CA HIS A 99 -32.72 -16.15 -6.69
C HIS A 99 -31.62 -16.98 -5.99
N MET A 100 -30.53 -17.30 -6.69
CA MET A 100 -29.38 -17.99 -6.07
C MET A 100 -28.62 -17.06 -5.12
N VAL A 101 -28.41 -15.80 -5.51
CA VAL A 101 -27.77 -14.77 -4.69
C VAL A 101 -28.57 -14.52 -3.40
N HIS A 102 -29.90 -14.50 -3.52
CA HIS A 102 -30.79 -14.37 -2.36
C HIS A 102 -30.75 -15.57 -1.42
N ARG A 103 -30.57 -16.80 -1.93
CA ARG A 103 -30.39 -17.99 -1.08
C ARG A 103 -29.11 -17.94 -0.25
N GLU A 104 -28.06 -17.32 -0.78
CA GLU A 104 -26.80 -17.05 -0.07
C GLU A 104 -26.94 -15.88 0.93
N GLY A 105 -28.11 -15.24 1.02
CA GLY A 105 -28.39 -14.16 1.97
C GLY A 105 -28.07 -12.75 1.47
N PHE A 106 -27.76 -12.57 0.19
CA PHE A 106 -27.45 -11.27 -0.41
C PHE A 106 -28.61 -10.75 -1.26
N LYS A 107 -28.88 -9.44 -1.22
CA LYS A 107 -29.96 -8.80 -1.99
C LYS A 107 -29.60 -8.58 -3.45
N SER A 108 -28.31 -8.44 -3.74
CA SER A 108 -27.81 -8.21 -5.09
C SER A 108 -26.41 -8.77 -5.27
N MET A 109 -26.01 -8.92 -6.53
CA MET A 109 -24.64 -9.33 -6.86
C MET A 109 -23.62 -8.28 -6.41
N ASP A 110 -23.98 -6.99 -6.45
CA ASP A 110 -23.11 -5.92 -5.96
C ASP A 110 -22.87 -6.00 -4.44
N GLU A 111 -23.90 -6.38 -3.66
CA GLU A 111 -23.75 -6.59 -2.21
C GLU A 111 -22.84 -7.78 -1.91
N TYR A 112 -23.01 -8.88 -2.67
CA TYR A 112 -22.12 -10.03 -2.60
C TYR A 112 -20.68 -9.63 -2.92
N ASP A 113 -20.46 -8.96 -4.05
CA ASP A 113 -19.14 -8.55 -4.53
C ASP A 113 -18.44 -7.61 -3.55
N LEU A 114 -19.16 -6.61 -3.03
CA LEU A 114 -18.61 -5.67 -2.06
C LEU A 114 -18.19 -6.39 -0.77
N THR A 115 -18.97 -7.38 -0.34
CA THR A 115 -18.65 -8.22 0.83
C THR A 115 -17.39 -9.04 0.57
N GLN A 116 -17.24 -9.63 -0.62
CA GLN A 116 -16.02 -10.36 -0.98
C GLN A 116 -14.80 -9.45 -1.06
N LEU A 117 -14.92 -8.29 -1.73
CA LEU A 117 -13.85 -7.30 -1.82
C LEU A 117 -13.38 -6.87 -0.44
N THR A 118 -14.31 -6.52 0.46
CA THR A 118 -13.97 -6.07 1.82
C THR A 118 -13.17 -7.15 2.56
N LYS A 119 -13.66 -8.39 2.55
CA LYS A 119 -12.99 -9.53 3.21
C LYS A 119 -11.58 -9.75 2.66
N VAL A 120 -11.41 -9.69 1.35
CA VAL A 120 -10.11 -9.90 0.70
C VAL A 120 -9.16 -8.74 0.98
N ALA A 121 -9.65 -7.50 0.84
CA ALA A 121 -8.87 -6.30 1.11
C ALA A 121 -8.34 -6.27 2.54
N GLU A 122 -9.18 -6.59 3.54
CA GLU A 122 -8.77 -6.65 4.94
C GLU A 122 -7.66 -7.69 5.17
N LYS A 123 -7.82 -8.90 4.62
CA LYS A 123 -6.84 -9.99 4.80
C LYS A 123 -5.51 -9.71 4.09
N VAL A 124 -5.55 -9.22 2.85
CA VAL A 124 -4.34 -8.86 2.10
C VAL A 124 -3.61 -7.71 2.79
N ASN A 125 -4.34 -6.68 3.22
CA ASN A 125 -3.75 -5.56 3.93
C ASN A 125 -3.12 -5.98 5.25
N ALA A 126 -3.80 -6.81 6.05
CA ALA A 126 -3.25 -7.32 7.30
C ALA A 126 -1.96 -8.12 7.07
N PHE A 127 -1.95 -8.99 6.06
CA PHE A 127 -0.78 -9.77 5.70
C PHE A 127 0.38 -8.90 5.20
N LEU A 128 0.12 -7.99 4.26
CA LEU A 128 1.14 -7.09 3.72
C LEU A 128 1.78 -6.26 4.83
N VAL A 129 0.97 -5.67 5.71
CA VAL A 129 1.47 -4.88 6.84
C VAL A 129 2.35 -5.73 7.76
N GLU A 130 1.94 -6.97 8.09
CA GLU A 130 2.73 -7.83 8.97
C GLU A 130 4.02 -8.31 8.29
N ALA A 131 3.94 -8.80 7.05
CA ALA A 131 5.09 -9.26 6.27
C ALA A 131 6.13 -8.13 6.08
N LEU A 132 5.67 -6.94 5.69
CA LEU A 132 6.55 -5.76 5.58
C LEU A 132 7.14 -5.39 6.95
N SER A 133 6.37 -5.53 8.03
CA SER A 133 6.86 -5.23 9.39
C SER A 133 7.93 -6.18 9.88
N CYS A 134 7.96 -7.44 9.41
CA CYS A 134 9.01 -8.40 9.74
C CYS A 134 10.33 -8.10 9.02
N HIS A 135 10.30 -7.50 7.84
CA HIS A 135 11.48 -7.36 6.98
C HIS A 135 11.97 -5.93 6.80
N LEU A 136 11.12 -4.93 7.06
CA LEU A 136 11.39 -3.53 6.74
C LEU A 136 11.36 -2.66 7.99
N GLY A 137 12.42 -1.87 8.14
CA GLY A 137 12.51 -0.78 9.11
C GLY A 137 12.48 0.56 8.40
N ILE A 138 11.63 1.48 8.86
CA ILE A 138 11.49 2.83 8.32
C ILE A 138 12.17 3.83 9.24
N LEU A 139 13.11 4.61 8.69
CA LEU A 139 13.69 5.78 9.34
C LEU A 139 12.98 7.04 8.83
N SER A 140 11.94 7.49 9.53
CA SER A 140 11.24 8.73 9.18
C SER A 140 12.06 9.95 9.59
N LEU A 141 12.34 10.86 8.64
CA LEU A 141 13.11 12.09 8.81
C LEU A 141 12.25 13.29 8.38
N SER A 142 12.56 14.46 8.94
CA SER A 142 11.94 15.75 8.61
C SER A 142 12.90 16.65 7.86
N LYS A 143 12.35 17.54 7.02
CA LYS A 143 13.13 18.59 6.34
C LYS A 143 13.39 19.84 7.18
N SER A 144 12.76 19.92 8.35
CA SER A 144 12.83 21.06 9.27
C SER A 144 13.01 20.56 10.72
N ASP A 145 13.84 21.27 11.48
CA ASP A 145 14.10 21.16 12.92
C ASP A 145 13.20 22.08 13.78
N THR A 146 12.38 22.91 13.14
CA THR A 146 11.49 23.89 13.77
C THR A 146 10.01 23.59 13.52
N ASN A 147 9.68 22.40 13.05
CA ASN A 147 8.29 22.02 12.78
C ASN A 147 7.54 21.79 14.10
N GLU A 148 6.65 22.72 14.46
CA GLU A 148 5.89 22.69 15.72
C GLU A 148 5.09 21.40 15.91
N LEU A 149 4.40 20.93 14.87
CA LEU A 149 3.63 19.68 14.92
C LEU A 149 4.54 18.48 15.21
N MET A 150 5.73 18.45 14.62
CA MET A 150 6.69 17.38 14.89
C MET A 150 7.22 17.45 16.33
N TRP A 151 7.52 18.64 16.84
CA TRP A 151 7.92 18.84 18.23
C TRP A 151 6.82 18.40 19.22
N THR A 152 5.56 18.69 18.92
CA THR A 152 4.43 18.27 19.75
C THR A 152 4.24 16.76 19.73
N HIS A 153 4.18 16.15 18.53
CA HIS A 153 3.82 14.75 18.38
C HIS A 153 4.98 13.76 18.63
N TYR A 154 6.21 14.13 18.27
CA TYR A 154 7.36 13.22 18.31
C TYR A 154 8.41 13.60 19.36
N ALA A 155 8.39 14.82 19.87
CA ALA A 155 9.34 15.30 20.87
C ALA A 155 8.68 15.64 22.22
N SER A 156 7.75 14.80 22.69
CA SER A 156 7.09 14.91 24.01
C SER A 156 6.66 16.34 24.34
N GLU A 157 5.86 16.95 23.46
CA GLU A 157 5.35 18.32 23.66
C GLU A 157 6.46 19.39 23.75
N GLY A 158 7.52 19.25 22.95
CA GLY A 158 8.62 20.22 22.90
C GLY A 158 9.78 19.94 23.87
N GLN A 159 9.75 18.85 24.62
CA GLN A 159 10.74 18.55 25.66
C GLN A 159 11.83 17.55 25.23
N GLY A 160 11.88 17.20 23.95
CA GLY A 160 12.80 16.21 23.40
C GLY A 160 14.13 16.76 22.82
N LEU A 161 14.72 15.97 21.92
CA LEU A 161 15.89 16.34 21.12
C LEU A 161 15.53 16.34 19.63
N ALA A 162 16.06 17.31 18.88
CA ALA A 162 16.12 17.28 17.44
C ALA A 162 17.56 17.02 17.00
N ILE A 163 17.75 16.02 16.13
CA ILE A 163 19.07 15.61 15.64
C ILE A 163 19.11 15.85 14.15
N THR A 164 20.03 16.70 13.73
CA THR A 164 20.27 16.98 12.31
C THR A 164 21.38 16.08 11.78
N PHE A 165 21.12 15.46 10.64
CA PHE A 165 22.07 14.62 9.94
C PHE A 165 22.75 15.39 8.82
N ASN A 166 24.02 15.06 8.57
CA ASN A 166 24.74 15.54 7.39
C ASN A 166 24.23 14.77 6.15
N GLU A 167 23.52 15.46 5.26
CA GLU A 167 22.93 14.86 4.04
C GLU A 167 23.99 14.31 3.09
N ASN A 168 25.21 14.87 3.12
CA ASN A 168 26.31 14.45 2.26
C ASN A 168 27.06 13.22 2.82
N HIS A 169 26.61 12.67 3.96
CA HIS A 169 27.23 11.48 4.55
C HIS A 169 27.06 10.27 3.61
N PRO A 170 28.08 9.41 3.41
CA PRO A 170 28.02 8.28 2.46
C PRO A 170 26.80 7.37 2.61
N PHE A 171 26.27 7.23 3.84
CA PHE A 171 25.03 6.50 4.12
C PHE A 171 23.85 6.99 3.26
N PHE A 172 23.64 8.31 3.16
CA PHE A 172 22.52 8.88 2.41
C PHE A 172 22.78 8.93 0.90
N ASN A 173 24.05 8.82 0.47
CA ASN A 173 24.36 8.66 -0.95
C ASN A 173 24.00 7.24 -1.44
N GLN A 174 24.17 6.23 -0.59
CA GLN A 174 23.81 4.84 -0.88
C GLN A 174 22.31 4.57 -0.69
N LEU A 175 21.71 5.18 0.33
CA LEU A 175 20.31 5.05 0.69
C LEU A 175 19.67 6.45 0.74
N PRO A 176 19.37 7.05 -0.43
CA PRO A 176 18.80 8.38 -0.49
C PRO A 176 17.42 8.41 0.20
N PRO A 177 17.18 9.38 1.10
CA PRO A 177 15.85 9.59 1.65
C PRO A 177 14.84 9.84 0.53
N LYS A 178 13.70 9.15 0.58
CA LYS A 178 12.60 9.39 -0.34
C LYS A 178 11.58 10.32 0.32
N ASP A 179 11.07 11.27 -0.46
CA ASP A 179 9.97 12.11 -0.01
C ASP A 179 8.69 11.31 0.11
N VAL A 180 8.04 11.44 1.26
CA VAL A 180 6.75 10.80 1.52
C VAL A 180 5.65 11.63 0.88
N SER A 181 4.77 10.97 0.12
CA SER A 181 3.67 11.61 -0.60
C SER A 181 2.38 10.83 -0.36
N TYR A 182 1.41 11.51 0.24
CA TYR A 182 0.13 10.90 0.64
C TYR A 182 -0.94 10.96 -0.46
N THR A 183 -0.56 11.21 -1.71
CA THR A 183 -1.51 11.34 -2.80
C THR A 183 -2.12 9.98 -3.16
N ALA A 184 -3.42 9.94 -3.45
CA ALA A 184 -4.15 8.68 -3.62
C ALA A 184 -3.70 7.88 -4.86
N ASP A 185 -3.14 8.55 -5.86
CA ASP A 185 -2.59 7.99 -7.10
C ASP A 185 -1.31 7.18 -6.88
N LYS A 186 -0.57 7.41 -5.79
CA LYS A 186 0.64 6.66 -5.44
C LYS A 186 0.39 5.43 -4.58
N ARG A 187 -0.86 5.20 -4.18
CA ARG A 187 -1.22 4.01 -3.41
C ARG A 187 -1.44 2.84 -4.35
N ALA A 188 -0.82 1.72 -4.06
CA ALA A 188 -1.09 0.48 -4.78
C ALA A 188 -2.60 0.17 -4.75
N SER A 189 -3.17 -0.18 -5.90
CA SER A 189 -4.61 -0.35 -6.06
C SER A 189 -5.04 -1.81 -5.88
N LEU A 190 -6.26 -2.00 -5.37
CA LEU A 190 -6.98 -3.26 -5.38
C LEU A 190 -8.32 -3.05 -6.07
N THR A 191 -8.44 -3.50 -7.31
CA THR A 191 -9.66 -3.32 -8.11
C THR A 191 -10.50 -4.58 -8.10
N TYR A 192 -11.80 -4.43 -7.90
CA TYR A 192 -12.80 -5.48 -8.07
C TYR A 192 -13.87 -4.99 -9.04
N TYR A 193 -14.03 -5.72 -10.15
CA TYR A 193 -15.03 -5.42 -11.16
C TYR A 193 -15.71 -6.71 -11.60
N LYS A 194 -16.97 -6.87 -11.19
CA LYS A 194 -17.84 -8.00 -11.57
C LYS A 194 -17.15 -9.37 -11.50
N GLY A 195 -16.55 -9.71 -10.36
CA GLY A 195 -15.87 -10.99 -10.14
C GLY A 195 -14.40 -11.03 -10.57
N MET A 196 -13.93 -10.05 -11.36
CA MET A 196 -12.51 -9.91 -11.67
C MET A 196 -11.82 -9.05 -10.63
N MET A 197 -10.64 -9.50 -10.16
CA MET A 197 -9.81 -8.74 -9.24
C MET A 197 -8.45 -8.43 -9.86
N ARG A 198 -7.93 -7.23 -9.59
CA ARG A 198 -6.61 -6.76 -10.04
C ARG A 198 -5.86 -6.14 -8.87
N ILE A 199 -4.54 -6.35 -8.83
CA ILE A 199 -3.65 -5.63 -7.92
C ILE A 199 -2.68 -4.80 -8.75
N ASN A 200 -2.67 -3.49 -8.47
CA ASN A 200 -1.87 -2.50 -9.19
C ASN A 200 -1.96 -2.65 -10.71
N GLY A 201 -3.19 -2.82 -11.23
CA GLY A 201 -3.45 -3.02 -12.66
C GLY A 201 -3.39 -4.45 -13.17
N THR A 202 -2.67 -5.34 -12.48
CA THR A 202 -2.42 -6.70 -12.98
C THR A 202 -3.57 -7.64 -12.62
N PRO A 203 -4.18 -8.35 -13.62
CA PRO A 203 -5.26 -9.30 -13.38
C PRO A 203 -4.78 -10.56 -12.67
N LEU A 204 -5.58 -11.01 -11.71
CA LEU A 204 -5.31 -12.24 -10.98
C LEU A 204 -5.84 -13.45 -11.76
N LYS A 205 -4.92 -14.31 -12.20
CA LYS A 205 -5.23 -15.42 -13.13
C LYS A 205 -6.03 -16.57 -12.52
N LYS A 206 -6.10 -16.70 -11.18
CA LYS A 206 -6.78 -17.83 -10.49
C LYS A 206 -7.42 -17.36 -9.19
N PHE A 207 -8.75 -17.21 -9.16
CA PHE A 207 -9.49 -16.96 -7.92
C PHE A 207 -10.29 -18.17 -7.42
N ASP A 208 -10.63 -19.14 -8.29
CA ASP A 208 -11.45 -20.31 -7.93
C ASP A 208 -10.83 -21.20 -6.82
N ASN A 209 -9.54 -20.99 -6.50
CA ASN A 209 -8.81 -21.69 -5.43
C ASN A 209 -8.08 -20.74 -4.47
N ILE A 210 -8.48 -19.46 -4.38
CA ILE A 210 -7.99 -18.63 -3.29
C ILE A 210 -8.79 -19.03 -2.05
N ASP A 211 -8.23 -19.98 -1.31
CA ASP A 211 -8.62 -20.16 0.08
C ASP A 211 -8.35 -18.84 0.79
N SER A 212 -9.41 -18.04 0.93
CA SER A 212 -9.32 -16.72 1.55
C SER A 212 -8.80 -16.83 2.99
N ASN A 213 -8.72 -18.03 3.57
CA ASN A 213 -8.14 -18.25 4.89
C ASN A 213 -6.61 -18.16 4.92
N ASN A 214 -5.92 -18.27 3.77
CA ASN A 214 -4.46 -18.17 3.71
C ASN A 214 -3.99 -17.00 2.81
N PRO A 215 -3.56 -15.88 3.41
CA PRO A 215 -3.09 -14.73 2.64
C PRO A 215 -1.79 -14.99 1.86
N LEU A 216 -0.98 -15.99 2.25
CA LEU A 216 0.19 -16.41 1.47
C LEU A 216 -0.21 -16.97 0.10
N ASN A 217 -1.35 -17.64 -0.02
CA ASN A 217 -1.83 -18.15 -1.31
C ASN A 217 -2.29 -17.00 -2.23
N ILE A 218 -2.85 -15.94 -1.66
CA ILE A 218 -3.16 -14.70 -2.40
C ILE A 218 -1.86 -14.09 -2.92
N ILE A 219 -0.83 -14.00 -2.07
CA ILE A 219 0.45 -13.41 -2.47
C ILE A 219 1.21 -14.30 -3.46
N GLN A 220 1.18 -15.62 -3.31
CA GLN A 220 1.76 -16.55 -4.28
C GLN A 220 1.06 -16.48 -5.64
N SER A 221 -0.26 -16.27 -5.66
CA SER A 221 -0.96 -16.00 -6.93
C SER A 221 -0.56 -14.64 -7.52
N LEU A 222 -0.20 -13.64 -6.70
CA LEU A 222 0.41 -12.39 -7.17
C LEU A 222 1.78 -12.62 -7.81
N TYR A 223 2.67 -13.37 -7.15
CA TYR A 223 4.01 -13.70 -7.68
C TYR A 223 3.96 -14.54 -8.96
N GLY A 224 2.98 -15.44 -9.10
CA GLY A 224 2.79 -16.23 -10.31
C GLY A 224 2.21 -15.46 -11.52
N SER A 225 1.89 -14.17 -11.36
CA SER A 225 1.18 -13.34 -12.34
C SER A 225 2.06 -12.29 -13.05
N ASP A 226 3.39 -12.41 -12.99
CA ASP A 226 4.35 -11.41 -13.52
C ASP A 226 4.25 -10.03 -12.84
N ILE A 227 3.84 -9.98 -11.57
CA ILE A 227 3.88 -8.75 -10.76
C ILE A 227 5.31 -8.58 -10.23
N ASP A 228 6.04 -7.61 -10.77
CA ASP A 228 7.30 -7.18 -10.17
C ASP A 228 6.99 -6.44 -8.85
N VAL A 229 7.61 -6.86 -7.75
CA VAL A 229 7.47 -6.17 -6.46
C VAL A 229 8.06 -4.76 -6.53
N PHE A 230 9.01 -4.52 -7.45
CA PHE A 230 9.53 -3.18 -7.71
C PHE A 230 8.50 -2.25 -8.36
N ASP A 231 7.55 -2.77 -9.17
CA ASP A 231 6.44 -1.99 -9.74
C ASP A 231 5.42 -1.52 -8.68
N LEU A 232 5.47 -2.06 -7.45
CA LEU A 232 4.67 -1.59 -6.31
C LEU A 232 5.33 -0.45 -5.54
N SER A 233 6.57 -0.08 -5.90
CA SER A 233 7.41 0.86 -5.16
C SER A 233 7.64 2.21 -5.85
N ASP A 234 7.04 2.41 -7.03
CA ASP A 234 7.10 3.63 -7.84
C ASP A 234 5.87 4.54 -7.66
#